data_AF-A0A2V8N7V0-F1
#
_entry.id   AF-A0A2V8N7V0-F1
#
_cell.length_a   1.000
_cell.length_b   1.000
_cell.length_c   1.000
_cell.angle_alpha   90.00
_cell.angle_beta   90.00
_cell.angle_gamma   90.00
#
_symmetry.space_group_name_H-M   'P 1'
#
loop_
_entity.id
_entity.type
_entity.pdbx_description
1 polymer ?
#
loop_
_entity_poly.entity_id
_entity_poly.type
_entity_poly.pdbx_seq_one_letter_code
_entity_poly.pdbx_strand_id
1 'polypeptide(L)'
;MNLAYVHLLLNHLPILGTLIALGLFLVSLVANQDDLKQVSLVLFSLIALVAIPTYMSGSGAEELIKDSPDVSMAVIETHQGAALVAFIFMEITGAVSVLGLWRFSRTVKNPWLSGPARLNLLAVLLLASVTAGLMAIAGNTGGEIRHPEILSQQESTSVVGNAGSKLILSIHHFVIDSSMWVWPILEDLHFIGLILLLGAIGVVNLRVLGFLKQLPVGPLHRFIPWGIAGFGINVITGFLFYLGMPGFYNMNFVFQLKMFTILLAGATLLLFYCTSTFRKLGELGPGEDAPPFAKFIAVTSIVLWLAVIVLGRYIPFGEVT
;
A
#
# COMPACT_ATOMS: atom_id res chain seq x y z
N MET A 1 11.33 -17.25 -8.49
CA MET A 1 10.01 -17.46 -9.14
C MET A 1 9.97 -16.56 -10.35
N ASN A 2 9.43 -17.01 -11.48
CA ASN A 2 9.27 -16.16 -12.67
C ASN A 2 8.28 -15.03 -12.36
N LEU A 3 8.72 -13.76 -12.41
CA LEU A 3 7.90 -12.59 -12.07
C LEU A 3 6.72 -12.41 -13.03
N ALA A 4 6.87 -12.78 -14.31
CA ALA A 4 5.76 -12.79 -15.25
C ALA A 4 4.65 -13.76 -14.83
N TYR A 5 5.01 -14.95 -14.32
CA TYR A 5 4.02 -15.89 -13.80
C TYR A 5 3.27 -15.31 -12.59
N VAL A 6 3.98 -14.67 -11.66
CA VAL A 6 3.36 -14.02 -10.49
C VAL A 6 2.41 -12.91 -10.91
N HIS A 7 2.82 -12.07 -11.86
CA HIS A 7 1.99 -10.98 -12.36
C HIS A 7 0.69 -11.51 -12.97
N LEU A 8 0.77 -12.53 -13.81
CA LEU A 8 -0.40 -13.14 -14.45
C LEU A 8 -1.32 -13.87 -13.48
N LEU A 9 -0.78 -14.37 -12.36
CA LEU A 9 -1.59 -14.96 -11.29
C LEU A 9 -2.36 -13.89 -10.51
N LEU A 10 -1.74 -12.72 -10.26
CA LEU A 10 -2.28 -11.69 -9.37
C LEU A 10 -3.04 -10.58 -10.10
N ASN A 11 -2.81 -10.34 -11.39
CA ASN A 11 -3.33 -9.17 -12.12
C ASN A 11 -4.86 -9.01 -12.06
N HIS A 12 -5.60 -10.11 -12.05
CA HIS A 12 -7.06 -10.07 -11.97
C HIS A 12 -7.57 -9.70 -10.57
N LEU A 13 -6.79 -9.93 -9.51
CA LEU A 13 -7.23 -9.69 -8.13
C LEU A 13 -7.48 -8.19 -7.85
N PRO A 14 -6.57 -7.25 -8.17
CA PRO A 14 -6.89 -5.83 -7.99
C PRO A 14 -8.04 -5.34 -8.88
N ILE A 15 -8.12 -5.81 -10.12
CA ILE A 15 -9.16 -5.37 -11.07
C ILE A 15 -10.54 -5.82 -10.61
N LEU A 16 -10.75 -7.15 -10.50
CA LEU A 16 -12.04 -7.71 -10.12
C LEU A 16 -12.37 -7.39 -8.66
N GLY A 17 -11.37 -7.43 -7.78
CA GLY A 17 -11.53 -7.07 -6.36
C GLY A 17 -12.05 -5.66 -6.19
N THR A 18 -11.50 -4.68 -6.92
CA THR A 18 -11.95 -3.27 -6.83
C THR A 18 -13.39 -3.11 -7.28
N LEU A 19 -13.80 -3.78 -8.36
CA LEU A 19 -15.19 -3.76 -8.85
C LEU A 19 -16.16 -4.39 -7.85
N ILE A 20 -15.80 -5.54 -7.29
CA ILE A 20 -16.61 -6.24 -6.28
C ILE A 20 -16.73 -5.39 -5.01
N ALA A 21 -15.61 -4.84 -4.52
CA ALA A 21 -15.58 -3.98 -3.33
C ALA A 21 -16.42 -2.71 -3.53
N LEU A 22 -16.35 -2.08 -4.72
CA LEU A 22 -17.18 -0.92 -5.06
C LEU A 22 -18.67 -1.26 -5.11
N GLY A 23 -19.03 -2.40 -5.73
CA GLY A 23 -20.42 -2.86 -5.76
C GLY A 23 -20.97 -3.11 -4.35
N LEU A 24 -20.21 -3.81 -3.50
CA LEU A 24 -20.57 -4.04 -2.10
C LEU A 24 -20.68 -2.71 -1.33
N PHE A 25 -19.77 -1.77 -1.58
CA PHE A 25 -19.79 -0.47 -0.92
C PHE A 25 -21.03 0.34 -1.30
N LEU A 26 -21.41 0.37 -2.57
CA LEU A 26 -22.64 1.01 -3.04
C LEU A 26 -23.87 0.40 -2.37
N VAL A 27 -23.97 -0.93 -2.32
CA VAL A 27 -25.05 -1.63 -1.62
C VAL A 27 -25.06 -1.26 -0.13
N SER A 28 -23.89 -1.17 0.51
CA SER A 28 -23.77 -0.79 1.92
C SER A 28 -24.28 0.63 2.22
N LEU A 29 -24.09 1.56 1.27
CA LEU A 29 -24.56 2.94 1.39
C LEU A 29 -26.07 3.02 1.19
N VAL A 30 -26.62 2.31 0.18
CA VAL A 30 -28.07 2.27 -0.09
C VAL A 30 -28.83 1.55 1.02
N ALA A 31 -28.33 0.40 1.47
CA ALA A 31 -28.92 -0.36 2.58
C ALA A 31 -28.66 0.30 3.95
N ASN A 32 -27.80 1.32 4.00
CA ASN A 32 -27.37 2.02 5.20
C ASN A 32 -26.90 1.09 6.35
N GLN A 33 -26.20 0.01 6.00
CA GLN A 33 -25.69 -0.99 6.94
C GLN A 33 -24.22 -0.69 7.29
N ASP A 34 -23.92 -0.41 8.56
CA ASP A 34 -22.57 -0.04 9.00
C ASP A 34 -21.57 -1.19 8.91
N ASP A 35 -22.02 -2.43 9.16
CA ASP A 35 -21.17 -3.62 9.04
C ASP A 35 -20.71 -3.81 7.59
N LEU A 36 -21.62 -3.64 6.61
CA LEU A 36 -21.27 -3.75 5.19
C LEU A 36 -20.31 -2.63 4.75
N LYS A 37 -20.45 -1.41 5.30
CA LYS A 37 -19.50 -0.32 5.04
C LYS A 37 -18.11 -0.69 5.54
N GLN A 38 -18.01 -1.22 6.75
CA GLN A 38 -16.72 -1.66 7.32
C GLN A 38 -16.09 -2.79 6.51
N VAL A 39 -16.87 -3.80 6.11
CA VAL A 39 -16.37 -4.89 5.25
C VAL A 39 -15.83 -4.34 3.93
N SER A 40 -16.53 -3.39 3.31
CA SER A 40 -16.08 -2.77 2.06
C SER A 40 -14.76 -2.00 2.22
N LEU A 41 -14.60 -1.26 3.32
CA LEU A 41 -13.34 -0.54 3.61
C LEU A 41 -12.18 -1.51 3.88
N VAL A 42 -12.44 -2.65 4.53
CA VAL A 42 -11.43 -3.72 4.69
C VAL A 42 -11.04 -4.28 3.33
N LEU A 43 -12.01 -4.56 2.45
CA LEU A 43 -11.73 -5.07 1.11
C LEU A 43 -10.84 -4.12 0.31
N PHE A 44 -11.16 -2.82 0.25
CA PHE A 44 -10.29 -1.84 -0.42
C PHE A 44 -8.88 -1.82 0.16
N SER A 45 -8.74 -1.94 1.48
CA SER A 45 -7.43 -1.96 2.14
C SER A 45 -6.63 -3.22 1.78
N LEU A 46 -7.28 -4.39 1.72
CA LEU A 46 -6.65 -5.65 1.32
C LEU A 46 -6.27 -5.65 -0.17
N ILE A 47 -7.12 -5.09 -1.02
CA ILE A 47 -6.86 -4.97 -2.45
C ILE A 47 -5.65 -4.08 -2.71
N ALA A 48 -5.48 -2.98 -1.98
CA ALA A 48 -4.28 -2.15 -2.06
C ALA A 48 -3.02 -2.96 -1.71
N LEU A 49 -3.04 -3.72 -0.60
CA LEU A 49 -1.90 -4.59 -0.24
C LEU A 49 -1.57 -5.63 -1.34
N VAL A 50 -2.57 -6.16 -2.05
CA VAL A 50 -2.36 -7.08 -3.18
C VAL A 50 -1.90 -6.35 -4.44
N ALA A 51 -2.29 -5.09 -4.64
CA ALA A 51 -1.87 -4.29 -5.79
C ALA A 51 -0.35 -4.04 -5.81
N ILE A 52 0.30 -3.97 -4.64
CA ILE A 52 1.75 -3.82 -4.49
C ILE A 52 2.51 -4.95 -5.22
N PRO A 53 2.38 -6.23 -4.85
CA PRO A 53 3.08 -7.31 -5.55
C PRO A 53 2.59 -7.46 -7.00
N THR A 54 1.34 -7.13 -7.33
CA THR A 54 0.87 -7.13 -8.73
C THR A 54 1.63 -6.13 -9.60
N TYR A 55 1.78 -4.88 -9.14
CA TYR A 55 2.51 -3.84 -9.88
C TYR A 55 4.00 -4.18 -9.99
N MET A 56 4.60 -4.63 -8.89
CA MET A 56 6.02 -4.97 -8.85
C MET A 56 6.37 -6.16 -9.75
N SER A 57 5.55 -7.22 -9.71
CA SER A 57 5.76 -8.37 -10.59
C SER A 57 5.52 -8.02 -12.06
N GLY A 58 4.69 -7.03 -12.37
CA GLY A 58 4.45 -6.55 -13.74
C GLY A 58 5.66 -5.84 -14.35
N SER A 59 6.28 -4.92 -13.63
CA SER A 59 7.54 -4.29 -14.08
C SER A 59 8.71 -5.27 -14.08
N GLY A 60 8.70 -6.30 -13.22
CA GLY A 60 9.65 -7.41 -13.33
C GLY A 60 9.40 -8.30 -14.54
N ALA A 61 8.15 -8.40 -15.01
CA ALA A 61 7.79 -9.16 -16.20
C ALA A 61 8.25 -8.48 -17.49
N GLU A 62 8.23 -7.15 -17.55
CA GLU A 62 8.75 -6.34 -18.65
C GLU A 62 10.20 -6.73 -19.00
N GLU A 63 11.08 -6.84 -18.00
CA GLU A 63 12.50 -7.19 -18.19
C GLU A 63 12.68 -8.54 -18.91
N LEU A 64 11.71 -9.45 -18.78
CA LEU A 64 11.73 -10.78 -19.39
C LEU A 64 11.19 -10.80 -20.84
N ILE A 65 10.40 -9.80 -21.24
CA ILE A 65 9.70 -9.80 -22.53
C ILE A 65 10.10 -8.64 -23.44
N LYS A 66 10.84 -7.64 -22.94
CA LYS A 66 11.24 -6.44 -23.69
C LYS A 66 12.05 -6.73 -24.96
N ASP A 67 12.79 -7.85 -24.98
CA ASP A 67 13.60 -8.28 -26.12
C ASP A 67 12.87 -9.25 -27.07
N SER A 68 11.57 -9.51 -26.82
CA SER A 68 10.76 -10.40 -27.65
C SER A 68 10.37 -9.72 -28.97
N PRO A 69 10.53 -10.39 -30.13
CA PRO A 69 10.24 -9.80 -31.44
C PRO A 69 8.73 -9.52 -31.66
N ASP A 70 7.86 -10.19 -30.91
CA ASP A 70 6.40 -10.12 -31.09
C ASP A 70 5.72 -9.03 -30.23
N VAL A 71 6.48 -8.32 -29.37
CA VAL A 71 5.93 -7.36 -28.41
C VAL A 71 6.58 -5.99 -28.59
N SER A 72 5.77 -4.96 -28.87
CA SER A 72 6.26 -3.59 -28.99
C SER A 72 6.52 -2.96 -27.61
N MET A 73 7.69 -2.35 -27.44
CA MET A 73 8.03 -1.56 -26.24
C MET A 73 7.02 -0.46 -25.95
N ALA A 74 6.46 0.19 -26.98
CA ALA A 74 5.47 1.26 -26.79
C ALA A 74 4.19 0.76 -26.09
N VAL A 75 3.78 -0.49 -26.36
CA VAL A 75 2.60 -1.10 -25.73
C VAL A 75 2.91 -1.46 -24.27
N ILE A 76 4.11 -1.97 -24.00
CA ILE A 76 4.57 -2.25 -22.63
C ILE A 76 4.59 -0.96 -21.80
N GLU A 77 5.22 0.10 -22.30
CA GLU A 77 5.31 1.40 -21.62
C GLU A 77 3.93 2.01 -21.36
N THR A 78 3.01 1.89 -22.33
CA THR A 78 1.63 2.38 -22.19
C THR A 78 0.87 1.62 -21.11
N HIS A 79 1.01 0.29 -21.06
CA HIS A 79 0.42 -0.53 -20.01
C HIS A 79 1.02 -0.22 -18.63
N GLN A 80 2.35 -0.15 -18.54
CA GLN A 80 3.05 0.14 -17.29
C GLN A 80 2.67 1.51 -16.75
N GLY A 81 2.55 2.52 -17.62
CA GLY A 81 2.05 3.84 -17.25
C GLY A 81 0.62 3.81 -16.73
N ALA A 82 -0.28 3.09 -17.40
CA ALA A 82 -1.66 2.96 -16.95
C ALA A 82 -1.74 2.22 -15.61
N ALA A 83 -0.96 1.15 -15.45
CA ALA A 83 -0.84 0.39 -14.22
C ALA A 83 -0.29 1.23 -13.07
N LEU A 84 0.68 2.12 -13.31
CA LEU A 84 1.20 3.04 -12.29
C LEU A 84 0.11 3.97 -11.77
N VAL A 85 -0.64 4.61 -12.66
CA VAL A 85 -1.70 5.56 -12.26
C VAL A 85 -2.80 4.83 -11.50
N ALA A 86 -3.22 3.64 -11.99
CA ALA A 86 -4.19 2.81 -11.28
C ALA A 86 -3.68 2.35 -9.90
N PHE A 87 -2.40 1.96 -9.81
CA PHE A 87 -1.76 1.56 -8.56
C PHE A 87 -1.75 2.69 -7.53
N ILE A 88 -1.30 3.91 -7.92
CA ILE A 88 -1.30 5.07 -7.03
C ILE A 88 -2.70 5.36 -6.47
N PHE A 89 -3.72 5.36 -7.34
CA PHE A 89 -5.11 5.60 -6.90
C PHE A 89 -5.64 4.49 -6.00
N MET A 90 -5.26 3.23 -6.25
CA MET A 90 -5.62 2.12 -5.37
C MET A 90 -4.97 2.24 -3.99
N GLU A 91 -3.68 2.60 -3.91
CA GLU A 91 -2.99 2.84 -2.64
C GLU A 91 -3.64 4.00 -1.85
N ILE A 92 -3.99 5.09 -2.53
CA ILE A 92 -4.72 6.21 -1.91
C ILE A 92 -6.11 5.75 -1.43
N THR A 93 -6.83 5.00 -2.24
CA THR A 93 -8.16 4.46 -1.88
C THR A 93 -8.06 3.55 -0.65
N GLY A 94 -7.07 2.66 -0.61
CA GLY A 94 -6.78 1.80 0.53
C GLY A 94 -6.43 2.60 1.79
N ALA A 95 -5.53 3.58 1.70
CA ALA A 95 -5.13 4.42 2.82
C ALA A 95 -6.32 5.21 3.43
N VAL A 96 -7.15 5.82 2.58
CA VAL A 96 -8.36 6.53 3.02
C VAL A 96 -9.40 5.55 3.60
N SER A 97 -9.43 4.31 3.12
CA SER A 97 -10.28 3.25 3.67
C SER A 97 -9.84 2.81 5.07
N VAL A 98 -8.53 2.64 5.30
CA VAL A 98 -7.97 2.38 6.64
C VAL A 98 -8.26 3.53 7.59
N LEU A 99 -8.14 4.78 7.14
CA LEU A 99 -8.53 5.95 7.94
C LEU A 99 -10.03 5.91 8.29
N GLY A 100 -10.87 5.47 7.36
CA GLY A 100 -12.29 5.23 7.59
C GLY A 100 -12.55 4.20 8.67
N LEU A 101 -11.90 3.03 8.59
CA LEU A 101 -12.00 1.97 9.61
C LEU A 101 -11.57 2.46 11.00
N TRP A 102 -10.45 3.17 11.06
CA TRP A 102 -9.96 3.77 12.29
C TRP A 102 -10.98 4.74 12.89
N ARG A 103 -11.62 5.59 12.07
CA ARG A 103 -12.70 6.50 12.52
C ARG A 103 -13.95 5.74 13.00
N PHE A 104 -14.40 4.74 12.23
CA PHE A 104 -15.58 3.92 12.57
C PHE A 104 -15.44 3.23 13.93
N SER A 105 -14.23 2.74 14.25
CA SER A 105 -13.94 2.12 15.55
C SER A 105 -14.09 3.06 16.76
N ARG A 106 -14.13 4.39 16.53
CA ARG A 106 -14.21 5.44 17.58
C ARG A 106 -15.56 6.15 17.67
N THR A 107 -16.38 6.12 16.62
CA THR A 107 -17.69 6.80 16.57
C THR A 107 -18.70 6.32 17.60
N VAL A 108 -18.55 5.10 18.14
CA VAL A 108 -19.42 4.57 19.22
C VAL A 108 -19.34 5.43 20.50
N LYS A 109 -18.28 6.22 20.71
CA LYS A 109 -18.07 6.99 21.95
C LYS A 109 -18.26 8.51 21.83
N ASN A 110 -18.40 9.11 20.64
CA ASN A 110 -18.50 10.58 20.54
C ASN A 110 -19.29 11.10 19.30
N PRO A 111 -20.54 11.60 19.46
CA PRO A 111 -21.43 12.02 18.36
C PRO A 111 -20.92 13.19 17.50
N TRP A 112 -20.07 14.08 18.06
CA TRP A 112 -19.48 15.22 17.34
C TRP A 112 -18.45 14.82 16.26
N LEU A 113 -17.96 13.57 16.27
CA LEU A 113 -17.07 13.01 15.24
C LEU A 113 -17.81 12.32 14.08
N SER A 114 -19.14 12.38 14.02
CA SER A 114 -19.96 11.71 12.98
C SER A 114 -19.93 12.39 11.61
N GLY A 115 -19.81 13.73 11.54
CA GLY A 115 -19.67 14.47 10.28
C GLY A 115 -18.43 14.10 9.46
N PRO A 116 -17.23 14.03 10.09
CA PRO A 116 -16.00 13.56 9.45
C PRO A 116 -16.04 12.12 8.90
N ALA A 117 -16.92 11.26 9.42
CA ALA A 117 -17.08 9.89 8.90
C ALA A 117 -17.82 9.86 7.57
N ARG A 118 -18.86 10.70 7.39
CA ARG A 118 -19.58 10.83 6.11
C ARG A 118 -18.70 11.38 5.00
N LEU A 119 -17.90 12.41 5.29
CA LEU A 119 -16.92 12.94 4.34
C LEU A 119 -15.90 11.90 3.93
N ASN A 120 -15.45 11.05 4.86
CA ASN A 120 -14.54 9.95 4.53
C ASN A 120 -15.20 8.92 3.61
N LEU A 121 -16.45 8.53 3.87
CA LEU A 121 -17.18 7.61 3.00
C LEU A 121 -17.39 8.17 1.59
N LEU A 122 -17.70 9.47 1.47
CA LEU A 122 -17.79 10.16 0.19
C LEU A 122 -16.44 10.19 -0.54
N ALA A 123 -15.35 10.47 0.18
CA ALA A 123 -14.01 10.45 -0.38
C ALA A 123 -13.64 9.05 -0.90
N VAL A 124 -13.92 8.00 -0.12
CA VAL A 124 -13.72 6.60 -0.54
C VAL A 124 -14.57 6.28 -1.77
N LEU A 125 -15.83 6.71 -1.82
CA LEU A 125 -16.71 6.45 -2.96
C LEU A 125 -16.15 7.07 -4.25
N LEU A 126 -15.75 8.33 -4.19
CA LEU A 126 -15.18 9.05 -5.35
C LEU A 126 -13.87 8.40 -5.80
N LEU A 127 -12.95 8.17 -4.85
CA LEU A 127 -11.67 7.52 -5.13
C LEU A 127 -11.85 6.11 -5.70
N ALA A 128 -12.67 5.27 -5.08
CA ALA A 128 -12.91 3.90 -5.54
C ALA A 128 -13.55 3.85 -6.94
N SER A 129 -14.44 4.80 -7.26
CA SER A 129 -15.03 4.91 -8.60
C SER A 129 -13.99 5.26 -9.66
N VAL A 130 -13.10 6.21 -9.36
CA VAL A 130 -11.97 6.56 -10.25
C VAL A 130 -10.99 5.39 -10.37
N THR A 131 -10.63 4.77 -9.25
CA THR A 131 -9.74 3.59 -9.20
C THR A 131 -10.30 2.44 -10.04
N ALA A 132 -11.60 2.15 -9.94
CA ALA A 132 -12.23 1.11 -10.76
C ALA A 132 -12.10 1.39 -12.27
N GLY A 133 -12.31 2.64 -12.69
CA GLY A 133 -12.10 3.05 -14.09
C GLY A 133 -10.64 2.92 -14.53
N LEU A 134 -9.69 3.36 -13.70
CA LEU A 134 -8.26 3.24 -13.98
C LEU A 134 -7.79 1.78 -14.04
N MET A 135 -8.30 0.92 -13.16
CA MET A 135 -8.03 -0.52 -13.17
C MET A 135 -8.55 -1.18 -14.45
N ALA A 136 -9.72 -0.78 -14.94
CA ALA A 136 -10.24 -1.25 -16.22
C ALA A 136 -9.34 -0.84 -17.40
N ILE A 137 -8.84 0.40 -17.40
CA ILE A 137 -7.88 0.89 -18.41
C ILE A 137 -6.56 0.12 -18.35
N ALA A 138 -6.01 -0.11 -17.15
CA ALA A 138 -4.81 -0.92 -16.96
C ALA A 138 -5.02 -2.37 -17.45
N GLY A 139 -6.19 -2.96 -17.18
CA GLY A 139 -6.57 -4.28 -17.69
C GLY A 139 -6.67 -4.33 -19.21
N ASN A 140 -7.29 -3.33 -19.85
CA ASN A 140 -7.44 -3.26 -21.30
C ASN A 140 -6.08 -3.16 -22.00
N THR A 141 -5.25 -2.21 -21.57
CA THR A 141 -3.87 -2.03 -22.10
C THR A 141 -3.00 -3.27 -21.86
N GLY A 142 -3.20 -4.00 -20.77
CA GLY A 142 -2.49 -5.27 -20.53
C GLY A 142 -2.92 -6.40 -21.47
N GLY A 143 -4.19 -6.40 -21.92
CA GLY A 143 -4.68 -7.35 -22.92
C GLY A 143 -4.05 -7.16 -24.30
N GLU A 144 -3.72 -5.92 -24.66
CA GLU A 144 -3.07 -5.56 -25.93
C GLU A 144 -1.65 -6.14 -26.05
N ILE A 145 -0.95 -6.37 -24.94
CA ILE A 145 0.37 -7.04 -24.91
C ILE A 145 0.28 -8.49 -25.44
N ARG A 146 -0.84 -9.18 -25.21
CA ARG A 146 -1.02 -10.60 -25.55
C ARG A 146 -1.71 -10.84 -26.89
N HIS A 147 -2.46 -9.85 -27.38
CA HIS A 147 -3.29 -9.96 -28.58
C HIS A 147 -2.95 -8.87 -29.59
N PRO A 148 -1.78 -8.96 -30.25
CA PRO A 148 -1.41 -8.03 -31.31
C PRO A 148 -2.39 -8.08 -32.50
N GLU A 149 -3.21 -9.13 -32.63
CA GLU A 149 -4.23 -9.26 -33.67
C GLU A 149 -5.39 -8.26 -33.54
N ILE A 150 -5.59 -7.67 -32.35
CA ILE A 150 -6.60 -6.62 -32.11
C ILE A 150 -6.09 -5.24 -32.59
N LEU A 151 -4.81 -5.14 -32.96
CA LEU A 151 -4.17 -3.92 -33.49
C LEU A 151 -4.55 -3.67 -34.97
N SER A 152 -5.84 -3.57 -35.28
CA SER A 152 -6.29 -3.06 -36.58
C SER A 152 -6.27 -1.52 -36.57
N GLN A 153 -5.25 -0.92 -37.19
CA GLN A 153 -5.20 0.47 -37.70
C GLN A 153 -5.27 1.67 -36.73
N GLN A 154 -5.35 1.49 -35.41
CA GLN A 154 -5.13 2.59 -34.46
C GLN A 154 -4.13 2.15 -33.39
N GLU A 155 -2.96 2.81 -33.34
CA GLU A 155 -2.09 2.75 -32.17
C GLU A 155 -2.94 3.15 -30.95
N SER A 156 -3.19 2.18 -30.07
CA SER A 156 -3.92 2.34 -28.82
C SER A 156 -3.14 3.30 -27.91
N THR A 157 -3.43 4.59 -28.03
CA THR A 157 -2.81 5.64 -27.23
C THR A 157 -3.67 5.90 -26.02
N SER A 158 -3.61 5.00 -25.04
CA SER A 158 -4.22 5.25 -23.73
C SER A 158 -3.67 6.57 -23.17
N VAL A 159 -4.53 7.58 -23.02
CA VAL A 159 -4.16 8.89 -22.47
C VAL A 159 -3.59 8.73 -21.06
N VAL A 160 -4.19 7.84 -20.26
CA VAL A 160 -3.72 7.50 -18.92
C VAL A 160 -2.38 6.78 -18.98
N GLY A 161 -2.22 5.85 -19.93
CA GLY A 161 -0.96 5.15 -20.17
C GLY A 161 0.18 6.10 -20.49
N ASN A 162 -0.02 7.00 -21.45
CA ASN A 162 0.94 8.02 -21.85
C ASN A 162 1.27 9.03 -20.74
N ALA A 163 0.29 9.39 -19.91
CA ALA A 163 0.53 10.26 -18.76
C ALA A 163 1.36 9.53 -17.69
N GLY A 164 1.05 8.26 -17.44
CA GLY A 164 1.78 7.43 -16.49
C GLY A 164 3.22 7.12 -16.92
N SER A 165 3.46 6.82 -18.19
CA SER A 165 4.82 6.57 -18.70
C SER A 165 5.70 7.81 -18.58
N LYS A 166 5.17 8.99 -18.92
CA LYS A 166 5.85 10.27 -18.68
C LYS A 166 6.14 10.52 -17.21
N LEU A 167 5.24 10.11 -16.31
CA LEU A 167 5.45 10.23 -14.86
C LEU A 167 6.60 9.30 -14.40
N ILE A 168 6.66 8.05 -14.87
CA ILE A 168 7.76 7.12 -14.58
C ILE A 168 9.09 7.76 -15.00
N LEU A 169 9.19 8.22 -16.25
CA LEU A 169 10.41 8.83 -16.80
C LEU A 169 10.82 10.08 -16.02
N SER A 170 9.85 10.92 -15.65
CA SER A 170 10.11 12.14 -14.87
C SER A 170 10.64 11.82 -13.47
N ILE A 171 10.08 10.79 -12.82
CA ILE A 171 10.54 10.33 -11.51
C ILE A 171 11.94 9.73 -11.61
N HIS A 172 12.19 8.87 -12.60
CA HIS A 172 13.51 8.30 -12.84
C HIS A 172 14.57 9.39 -12.99
N HIS A 173 14.34 10.34 -13.90
CA HIS A 173 15.23 11.48 -14.10
C HIS A 173 15.43 12.30 -12.82
N PHE A 174 14.37 12.57 -12.06
CA PHE A 174 14.48 13.28 -10.79
C PHE A 174 15.36 12.53 -9.78
N VAL A 175 15.14 11.22 -9.60
CA VAL A 175 15.81 10.44 -8.57
C VAL A 175 17.27 10.13 -8.91
N ILE A 176 17.57 9.87 -10.18
CA ILE A 176 18.88 9.37 -10.64
C ILE A 176 19.71 10.45 -11.31
N ASP A 177 19.13 11.18 -12.26
CA ASP A 177 19.89 12.02 -13.19
C ASP A 177 19.99 13.48 -12.76
N SER A 178 19.03 13.97 -11.97
CA SER A 178 18.90 15.42 -11.72
C SER A 178 19.99 15.99 -10.83
N SER A 179 20.41 15.26 -9.80
CA SER A 179 21.48 15.66 -8.88
C SER A 179 21.94 14.50 -8.02
N MET A 180 23.25 14.42 -7.78
CA MET A 180 23.85 13.45 -6.86
C MET A 180 23.34 13.55 -5.41
N TRP A 181 22.69 14.66 -5.02
CA TRP A 181 22.16 14.87 -3.68
C TRP A 181 20.74 14.33 -3.48
N VAL A 182 19.99 14.06 -4.56
CA VAL A 182 18.61 13.58 -4.43
C VAL A 182 18.58 12.24 -3.70
N TRP A 183 19.45 11.30 -4.10
CA TRP A 183 19.49 9.97 -3.49
C TRP A 183 19.81 10.02 -1.98
N PRO A 184 20.92 10.66 -1.51
CA PRO A 184 21.20 10.79 -0.07
C PRO A 184 20.08 11.48 0.73
N ILE A 185 19.47 12.54 0.18
CA ILE A 185 18.38 13.24 0.87
C ILE A 185 17.15 12.33 1.02
N LEU A 186 16.82 11.55 -0.02
CA LEU A 186 15.74 10.57 0.07
C LEU A 186 16.06 9.49 1.12
N GLU A 187 17.32 9.07 1.24
CA GLU A 187 17.75 8.10 2.26
C GLU A 187 17.59 8.68 3.67
N ASP A 188 18.07 9.90 3.90
CA ASP A 188 17.93 10.61 5.18
C ASP A 188 16.47 10.75 5.58
N LEU A 189 15.61 11.18 4.65
CA LEU A 189 14.17 11.28 4.87
C LEU A 189 13.55 9.92 5.19
N HIS A 190 13.93 8.86 4.47
CA HIS A 190 13.45 7.49 4.74
C HIS A 190 13.84 7.02 6.16
N PHE A 191 15.05 7.33 6.63
CA PHE A 191 15.46 7.03 8.01
C PHE A 191 14.70 7.86 9.05
N ILE A 192 14.49 9.15 8.81
CA ILE A 192 13.68 10.01 9.68
C ILE A 192 12.26 9.43 9.81
N GLY A 193 11.66 9.01 8.70
CA GLY A 193 10.33 8.40 8.73
C GLY A 193 10.31 7.04 9.46
N LEU A 194 11.36 6.21 9.34
CA LEU A 194 11.53 4.99 10.16
C LEU A 194 11.58 5.32 11.66
N ILE A 195 12.34 6.35 12.06
CA ILE A 195 12.47 6.77 13.47
C ILE A 195 11.11 7.23 14.01
N LEU A 196 10.38 8.05 13.27
CA LEU A 196 9.04 8.52 13.66
C LEU A 196 8.05 7.37 13.80
N LEU A 197 8.04 6.45 12.82
CA LEU A 197 7.16 5.29 12.81
C LEU A 197 7.43 4.34 13.99
N LEU A 198 8.69 3.97 14.19
CA LEU A 198 9.11 3.08 15.26
C LEU A 198 9.00 3.72 16.64
N GLY A 199 9.29 5.02 16.75
CA GLY A 199 9.09 5.75 18.00
C GLY A 199 7.62 5.74 18.41
N ALA A 200 6.71 6.05 17.48
CA ALA A 200 5.27 6.07 17.75
C ALA A 200 4.71 4.69 18.09
N ILE A 201 5.02 3.65 17.30
CA ILE A 201 4.50 2.30 17.49
C ILE A 201 5.22 1.59 18.66
N GLY A 202 6.52 1.83 18.83
CA GLY A 202 7.36 1.21 19.85
C GLY A 202 6.90 1.53 21.26
N VAL A 203 6.54 2.78 21.57
CA VAL A 203 6.02 3.15 22.89
C VAL A 203 4.73 2.40 23.21
N VAL A 204 3.82 2.28 22.24
CA VAL A 204 2.57 1.53 22.39
C VAL A 204 2.86 0.04 22.61
N ASN A 205 3.73 -0.56 21.80
CA ASN A 205 4.09 -1.97 21.94
C ASN A 205 4.77 -2.26 23.29
N LEU A 206 5.69 -1.41 23.76
CA LEU A 206 6.32 -1.55 25.08
C LEU A 206 5.30 -1.40 26.22
N ARG A 207 4.31 -0.52 26.08
CA ARG A 207 3.20 -0.41 27.03
C ARG A 207 2.35 -1.69 27.06
N VAL A 208 2.05 -2.27 25.90
CA VAL A 208 1.26 -3.51 25.76
C VAL A 208 1.99 -4.71 26.35
N LEU A 209 3.31 -4.82 26.13
CA LEU A 209 4.14 -5.90 26.66
C LEU A 209 4.36 -5.81 28.17
N GLY A 210 4.13 -4.64 28.77
CA GLY A 210 4.16 -4.46 30.22
C GLY A 210 5.42 -3.79 30.75
N PHE A 211 6.27 -3.22 29.89
CA PHE A 211 7.45 -2.45 30.32
C PHE A 211 7.08 -1.04 30.80
N LEU A 212 6.03 -0.44 30.25
CA LEU A 212 5.59 0.92 30.55
C LEU A 212 4.19 0.97 31.18
N LYS A 213 3.82 0.00 32.05
CA LYS A 213 2.43 -0.21 32.50
C LYS A 213 1.74 1.02 33.11
N GLN A 214 2.50 1.94 33.68
CA GLN A 214 1.95 3.15 34.30
C GLN A 214 1.47 4.20 33.30
N LEU A 215 1.87 4.09 32.02
CA LEU A 215 1.39 5.02 30.99
C LEU A 215 -0.04 4.65 30.58
N PRO A 216 -1.02 5.58 30.67
CA PRO A 216 -2.34 5.33 30.13
C PRO A 216 -2.27 5.20 28.60
N VAL A 217 -2.93 4.19 28.03
CA VAL A 217 -2.95 3.97 26.57
C VAL A 217 -3.67 5.11 25.85
N GLY A 218 -4.67 5.71 26.51
CA GLY A 218 -5.42 6.85 26.03
C GLY A 218 -4.51 7.93 25.44
N PRO A 219 -3.73 8.71 26.22
CA PRO A 219 -2.86 9.78 25.73
C PRO A 219 -1.85 9.41 24.64
N LEU A 220 -1.48 8.13 24.51
CA LEU A 220 -0.56 7.67 23.46
C LEU A 220 -1.11 7.89 22.04
N HIS A 221 -2.43 8.13 21.88
CA HIS A 221 -3.01 8.51 20.59
C HIS A 221 -2.38 9.75 19.97
N ARG A 222 -1.79 10.65 20.78
CA ARG A 222 -1.11 11.87 20.30
C ARG A 222 0.14 11.57 19.49
N PHE A 223 0.70 10.36 19.60
CA PHE A 223 1.85 9.91 18.81
C PHE A 223 1.44 9.29 17.46
N ILE A 224 0.17 8.92 17.28
CA ILE A 224 -0.32 8.30 16.03
C ILE A 224 -0.07 9.20 14.80
N PRO A 225 -0.34 10.52 14.82
CA PRO A 225 -0.07 11.39 13.67
C PRO A 225 1.41 11.39 13.26
N TRP A 226 2.34 11.29 14.22
CA TRP A 226 3.77 11.20 13.94
C TRP A 226 4.14 9.87 13.31
N GLY A 227 3.56 8.77 13.79
CA GLY A 227 3.73 7.47 13.16
C GLY A 227 3.19 7.43 11.73
N ILE A 228 2.02 8.03 11.49
CA ILE A 228 1.43 8.16 10.14
C ILE A 228 2.30 9.03 9.24
N ALA A 229 2.80 10.17 9.75
CA ALA A 229 3.71 11.03 9.00
C ALA A 229 5.00 10.29 8.63
N GLY A 230 5.60 9.56 9.59
CA GLY A 230 6.78 8.74 9.34
C GLY A 230 6.53 7.65 8.30
N PHE A 231 5.42 6.91 8.42
CA PHE A 231 5.03 5.93 7.41
C PHE A 231 4.81 6.56 6.03
N GLY A 232 4.16 7.73 5.96
CA GLY A 232 3.95 8.46 4.71
C GLY A 232 5.27 8.87 4.05
N ILE A 233 6.23 9.39 4.82
CA ILE A 233 7.58 9.70 4.32
C ILE A 233 8.22 8.44 3.75
N ASN A 234 8.16 7.32 4.45
CA ASN A 234 8.76 6.05 4.01
C ASN A 234 8.12 5.48 2.74
N VAL A 235 6.79 5.56 2.63
CA VAL A 235 6.08 5.10 1.42
C VAL A 235 6.47 5.97 0.23
N ILE A 236 6.47 7.29 0.38
CA ILE A 236 6.82 8.22 -0.71
C ILE A 236 8.27 8.00 -1.14
N THR A 237 9.22 8.06 -0.21
CA THR A 237 10.65 7.86 -0.51
C THR A 237 10.94 6.46 -1.02
N GLY A 238 10.32 5.42 -0.44
CA GLY A 238 10.43 4.03 -0.90
C GLY A 238 9.91 3.84 -2.33
N PHE A 239 8.81 4.50 -2.67
CA PHE A 239 8.24 4.50 -4.01
C PHE A 239 9.13 5.24 -5.02
N LEU A 240 9.71 6.37 -4.63
CA LEU A 240 10.68 7.09 -5.45
C LEU A 240 11.94 6.26 -5.71
N PHE A 241 12.50 5.59 -4.69
CA PHE A 241 13.62 4.67 -4.89
C PHE A 241 13.27 3.57 -5.89
N TYR A 242 12.10 2.96 -5.72
CA TYR A 242 11.64 1.89 -6.59
C TYR A 242 11.50 2.33 -8.04
N LEU A 243 10.82 3.45 -8.31
CA LEU A 243 10.67 3.98 -9.67
C LEU A 243 11.97 4.54 -10.25
N GLY A 244 12.91 4.93 -9.40
CA GLY A 244 14.26 5.33 -9.81
C GLY A 244 15.05 4.16 -10.39
N MET A 245 15.01 2.98 -9.78
CA MET A 245 15.74 1.79 -10.25
C MET A 245 14.91 0.50 -10.18
N PRO A 246 13.81 0.37 -10.94
CA PRO A 246 12.88 -0.75 -10.79
C PRO A 246 13.54 -2.11 -11.08
N GLY A 247 14.43 -2.18 -12.08
CA GLY A 247 15.17 -3.41 -12.41
C GLY A 247 16.05 -3.91 -11.27
N PHE A 248 16.78 -3.00 -10.60
CA PHE A 248 17.60 -3.36 -9.44
C PHE A 248 16.75 -3.92 -8.29
N TYR A 249 15.63 -3.26 -7.97
CA TYR A 249 14.78 -3.68 -6.86
C TYR A 249 14.01 -4.97 -7.16
N ASN A 250 13.40 -5.10 -8.34
CA ASN A 250 12.61 -6.28 -8.69
C ASN A 250 13.42 -7.58 -8.68
N MET A 251 14.68 -7.51 -9.10
CA MET A 251 15.57 -8.67 -9.20
C MET A 251 16.36 -8.94 -7.90
N ASN A 252 16.19 -8.11 -6.87
CA ASN A 252 16.89 -8.25 -5.59
C ASN A 252 16.05 -9.05 -4.57
N PHE A 253 16.55 -10.22 -4.18
CA PHE A 253 15.85 -11.11 -3.25
C PHE A 253 15.62 -10.49 -1.87
N VAL A 254 16.59 -9.73 -1.36
CA VAL A 254 16.48 -9.06 -0.05
C VAL A 254 15.37 -8.02 -0.06
N PHE A 255 15.22 -7.29 -1.18
CA PHE A 255 14.10 -6.37 -1.36
C PHE A 255 12.76 -7.11 -1.43
N GLN A 256 12.65 -8.21 -2.18
CA GLN A 256 11.42 -9.01 -2.22
C GLN A 256 11.01 -9.50 -0.82
N LEU A 257 11.96 -9.97 -0.02
CA LEU A 257 11.72 -10.38 1.36
C LEU A 257 11.31 -9.20 2.26
N LYS A 258 11.92 -8.02 2.07
CA LYS A 258 11.51 -6.79 2.76
C LYS A 258 10.05 -6.46 2.44
N MET A 259 9.67 -6.50 1.17
CA MET A 259 8.32 -6.19 0.72
C MET A 259 7.30 -7.20 1.26
N PHE A 260 7.61 -8.49 1.25
CA PHE A 260 6.80 -9.52 1.91
C PHE A 260 6.60 -9.22 3.41
N THR A 261 7.67 -8.81 4.11
CA THR A 261 7.62 -8.46 5.54
C THR A 261 6.75 -7.22 5.79
N ILE A 262 6.81 -6.20 4.93
CA ILE A 262 5.95 -5.01 5.00
C ILE A 262 4.48 -5.40 4.78
N LEU A 263 4.18 -6.26 3.80
CA LEU A 263 2.83 -6.75 3.55
C LEU A 263 2.28 -7.52 4.76
N LEU A 264 3.10 -8.36 5.39
CA LEU A 264 2.74 -9.08 6.60
C LEU A 264 2.49 -8.14 7.79
N ALA A 265 3.29 -7.07 7.93
CA ALA A 265 3.08 -6.04 8.94
C ALA A 265 1.76 -5.27 8.72
N GLY A 266 1.46 -4.90 7.47
CA GLY A 266 0.20 -4.27 7.08
C GLY A 266 -1.01 -5.17 7.33
N ALA A 267 -0.94 -6.45 6.94
CA ALA A 267 -1.98 -7.43 7.18
C ALA A 267 -2.23 -7.64 8.69
N THR A 268 -1.16 -7.73 9.49
CA THR A 268 -1.25 -7.84 10.96
C THR A 268 -1.96 -6.63 11.57
N LEU A 269 -1.67 -5.42 11.07
CA LEU A 269 -2.35 -4.20 11.50
C LEU A 269 -3.84 -4.19 11.12
N LEU A 270 -4.19 -4.60 9.89
CA LEU A 270 -5.59 -4.70 9.47
C LEU A 270 -6.36 -5.71 10.31
N LEU A 271 -5.79 -6.89 10.55
CA LEU A 271 -6.39 -7.91 11.43
C LEU A 271 -6.59 -7.37 12.84
N PHE A 272 -5.63 -6.61 13.37
CA PHE A 272 -5.77 -5.98 14.67
C PHE A 272 -6.97 -5.01 14.72
N TYR A 273 -7.18 -4.19 13.69
CA TYR A 273 -8.34 -3.29 13.58
C TYR A 273 -9.67 -4.03 13.46
N CYS A 274 -9.69 -5.20 12.81
CA CYS A 274 -10.89 -6.02 12.68
C CYS A 274 -11.24 -6.78 13.97
N THR A 275 -10.31 -6.89 14.94
CA THR A 275 -10.56 -7.61 16.19
C THR A 275 -11.06 -6.70 17.32
N SER A 276 -11.86 -7.26 18.24
CA SER A 276 -12.32 -6.55 19.45
C SER A 276 -11.18 -6.15 20.39
N THR A 277 -9.97 -6.67 20.19
CA THR A 277 -8.77 -6.40 20.97
C THR A 277 -8.34 -4.93 20.88
N PHE A 278 -8.48 -4.28 19.72
CA PHE A 278 -8.18 -2.84 19.60
C PHE A 278 -9.04 -1.99 20.53
N ARG A 279 -10.34 -2.31 20.63
CA ARG A 279 -11.30 -1.61 21.49
C ARG A 279 -10.98 -1.80 22.96
N LYS A 280 -10.68 -3.04 23.37
CA LYS A 280 -10.27 -3.38 24.74
C LYS A 280 -8.96 -2.69 25.14
N LEU A 281 -8.02 -2.54 24.21
CA LEU A 281 -6.75 -1.86 24.48
C LEU A 281 -6.95 -0.37 24.80
N GLY A 282 -7.90 0.28 24.13
CA GLY A 282 -8.23 1.69 24.36
C GLY A 282 -8.84 1.98 25.73
N GLU A 283 -9.31 0.95 26.45
CA GLU A 283 -9.93 1.07 27.77
C GLU A 283 -8.96 0.78 28.92
N LEU A 284 -7.73 0.34 28.61
CA LEU A 284 -6.74 -0.01 29.63
C LEU A 284 -6.29 1.21 30.46
N GLY A 285 -6.49 1.10 31.77
CA GLY A 285 -6.01 2.03 32.77
C GLY A 285 -4.51 1.90 33.07
N PRO A 286 -3.94 2.83 33.88
CA PRO A 286 -2.60 2.67 34.42
C PRO A 286 -2.47 1.40 35.26
N GLY A 287 -1.37 0.65 35.08
CA GLY A 287 -1.09 -0.58 35.81
C GLY A 287 -1.76 -1.84 35.26
N GLU A 288 -2.79 -1.69 34.41
CA GLU A 288 -3.52 -2.82 33.85
C GLU A 288 -2.72 -3.58 32.78
N ASP A 289 -2.90 -4.90 32.78
CA ASP A 289 -2.29 -5.82 31.82
C ASP A 289 -3.11 -5.91 30.53
N ALA A 290 -2.40 -5.85 29.40
CA ALA A 290 -3.03 -6.08 28.10
C ALA A 290 -3.38 -7.57 27.91
N PRO A 291 -4.44 -7.89 27.16
CA PRO A 291 -4.78 -9.28 26.81
C PRO A 291 -3.61 -10.02 26.15
N PRO A 292 -3.45 -11.34 26.38
CA PRO A 292 -2.35 -12.12 25.79
C PRO A 292 -2.23 -11.99 24.27
N PHE A 293 -3.37 -11.95 23.57
CA PHE A 293 -3.40 -11.75 22.12
C PHE A 293 -2.86 -10.37 21.69
N ALA A 294 -3.10 -9.31 22.48
CA ALA A 294 -2.51 -8.00 22.20
C ALA A 294 -0.98 -8.02 22.38
N LYS A 295 -0.49 -8.75 23.39
CA LYS A 295 0.95 -8.96 23.59
C LYS A 295 1.58 -9.69 22.41
N PHE A 296 0.94 -10.73 21.89
CA PHE A 296 1.37 -11.44 20.69
C PHE A 296 1.50 -10.49 19.48
N ILE A 297 0.46 -9.68 19.21
CA ILE A 297 0.49 -8.69 18.12
C ILE A 297 1.62 -7.68 18.31
N ALA A 298 1.84 -7.20 19.54
CA ALA A 298 2.92 -6.27 19.83
C ALA A 298 4.32 -6.87 19.58
N VAL A 299 4.56 -8.13 19.98
CA VAL A 299 5.81 -8.85 19.67
C VAL A 299 5.98 -9.01 18.16
N THR A 300 4.95 -9.51 17.48
CA THR A 300 4.98 -9.70 16.01
C THR A 300 5.26 -8.38 15.30
N SER A 301 4.64 -7.28 15.72
CA SER A 301 4.87 -5.95 15.17
C SER A 301 6.34 -5.51 15.33
N ILE A 302 6.92 -5.65 16.53
CA ILE A 302 8.33 -5.32 16.76
C ILE A 302 9.24 -6.16 15.87
N VAL A 303 9.04 -7.48 15.83
CA VAL A 303 9.87 -8.39 15.03
C VAL A 303 9.80 -8.06 13.54
N LEU A 304 8.60 -7.82 13.00
CA LEU A 304 8.42 -7.48 11.59
C LEU A 304 9.08 -6.14 11.24
N TRP A 305 8.91 -5.11 12.07
CA TRP A 305 9.54 -3.82 11.78
C TRP A 305 11.08 -3.87 11.91
N LEU A 306 11.61 -4.61 12.88
CA LEU A 306 13.06 -4.85 12.96
C LEU A 306 13.57 -5.59 11.72
N ALA A 307 12.86 -6.61 11.26
CA ALA A 307 13.20 -7.30 10.02
C ALA A 307 13.17 -6.36 8.81
N VAL A 308 12.17 -5.47 8.69
CA VAL A 308 12.11 -4.47 7.62
C VAL A 308 13.33 -3.54 7.61
N ILE A 309 13.80 -3.09 8.78
CA ILE A 309 15.01 -2.26 8.90
C ILE A 309 16.25 -3.03 8.46
N VAL A 310 16.43 -4.24 9.00
CA VAL A 310 17.59 -5.08 8.70
C VAL A 310 17.62 -5.37 7.20
N LEU A 311 16.54 -5.91 6.64
CA LEU A 311 16.43 -6.19 5.20
C LEU A 311 16.67 -4.94 4.37
N GLY A 312 16.11 -3.79 4.77
CA GLY A 312 16.36 -2.51 4.10
C GLY A 312 17.83 -2.12 4.04
N ARG A 313 18.59 -2.33 5.12
CA ARG A 313 20.02 -2.05 5.16
C ARG A 313 20.85 -3.01 4.31
N TYR A 314 20.37 -4.24 4.13
CA TYR A 314 21.06 -5.28 3.36
C TYR A 314 20.74 -5.29 1.86
N ILE A 315 19.78 -4.49 1.38
CA ILE A 315 19.45 -4.41 -0.07
C ILE A 315 20.70 -4.20 -0.95
N PRO A 316 21.63 -3.27 -0.66
CA PRO A 316 22.81 -3.05 -1.51
C PRO A 316 23.77 -4.24 -1.59
N PHE A 317 23.66 -5.21 -0.67
CA PHE A 317 24.50 -6.40 -0.60
C PHE A 317 23.78 -7.68 -1.06
N GLY A 318 22.48 -7.58 -1.38
CA GLY A 318 21.68 -8.70 -1.84
C GLY A 318 22.05 -9.11 -3.27
N GLU A 319 22.06 -10.42 -3.53
CA GLU A 319 22.23 -10.93 -4.90
C GLU A 319 21.07 -10.44 -5.79
N VAL A 320 21.44 -10.01 -7.00
CA VAL A 320 20.52 -9.65 -8.08
C VAL A 320 20.47 -10.88 -9.00
N THR A 321 19.31 -11.55 -9.07
CA THR A 321 19.12 -12.83 -9.78
C THR A 321 18.05 -12.73 -10.84
#